data_AF-A0A2J8P7P6-F1
#
_entry.id   AF-A0A2J8P7P6-F1
#
_cell.length_a   1.000
_cell.length_b   1.000
_cell.length_c   1.000
_cell.angle_alpha   90.00
_cell.angle_beta   90.00
_cell.angle_gamma   90.00
#
_symmetry.space_group_name_H-M   'P 1'
#
loop_
_entity.id
_entity.type
_entity.pdbx_description
1 polymer ?
#
loop_
_entity_poly.entity_id
_entity_poly.type
_entity_poly.pdbx_seq_one_letter_code
_entity_poly.pdbx_strand_id
1 'polypeptide(L)'
;MSRELTPLLLLLLSIHSTLALRICSFNVRSFGESKQEDQNAMDVIVKVIKRCDIILVMEIKDSNNRICPILMEKLNRNSRRGITYNYVISSRLGRNTYKEQYAFLYKEKLVSVKRSYHYHDYQDGDADVFSREPFVVWFQSPHTAVKDFVIIPLHTTP
;
A
#
# COMPACT_ATOMS: atom_id res chain seq x y z
N MET A 1 -52.66 5.53 -5.44
CA MET A 1 -51.49 6.26 -4.91
C MET A 1 -50.19 5.41 -4.83
N SER A 2 -50.16 4.16 -5.29
CA SER A 2 -49.01 3.24 -5.10
C SER A 2 -48.11 3.01 -6.32
N ARG A 3 -48.52 3.40 -7.53
CA ARG A 3 -47.78 3.14 -8.79
C ARG A 3 -46.58 4.05 -9.03
N GLU A 4 -46.58 5.26 -8.48
CA GLU A 4 -45.47 6.23 -8.60
C GLU A 4 -44.31 5.95 -7.62
N LEU A 5 -44.58 5.19 -6.55
CA LEU A 5 -43.58 4.85 -5.52
C LEU A 5 -42.60 3.76 -5.97
N THR A 6 -43.05 2.86 -6.85
CA THR A 6 -42.25 1.73 -7.35
C THR A 6 -41.07 2.14 -8.23
N PRO A 7 -41.22 3.03 -9.24
CA PRO A 7 -40.08 3.51 -10.02
C PRO A 7 -39.12 4.37 -9.19
N LEU A 8 -39.62 5.12 -8.21
CA LEU A 8 -38.78 5.91 -7.29
C LEU A 8 -37.91 5.00 -6.40
N LEU A 9 -38.48 3.90 -5.90
CA LEU A 9 -37.77 2.90 -5.10
C LEU A 9 -36.71 2.17 -5.93
N LEU A 10 -37.01 1.83 -7.19
CA LEU A 10 -36.05 1.23 -8.13
C LEU A 10 -34.89 2.19 -8.47
N LEU A 11 -35.17 3.49 -8.59
CA LEU A 11 -34.17 4.53 -8.82
C LEU A 11 -33.27 4.74 -7.59
N LEU A 12 -33.81 4.65 -6.38
CA LEU A 12 -33.05 4.73 -5.13
C LEU A 12 -32.14 3.51 -4.92
N LEU A 13 -32.55 2.33 -5.38
CA LEU A 13 -31.76 1.10 -5.31
C LEU A 13 -30.60 1.07 -6.32
N SER A 14 -30.67 1.83 -7.42
CA SER A 14 -29.63 1.88 -8.44
C SER A 14 -28.50 2.88 -8.17
N ILE A 15 -28.56 3.66 -7.08
CA ILE A 15 -27.54 4.68 -6.74
C ILE A 15 -26.40 4.15 -5.85
N HIS A 16 -26.22 2.83 -5.73
CA HIS A 16 -25.09 2.26 -5.01
C HIS A 16 -23.78 2.48 -5.80
N SER A 17 -23.20 3.66 -5.63
CA SER A 17 -21.90 4.01 -6.23
C SER A 17 -20.80 3.27 -5.50
N THR A 18 -20.34 2.15 -6.05
CA THR A 18 -19.13 1.48 -5.59
C THR A 18 -17.91 2.29 -6.02
N LEU A 19 -17.09 2.71 -5.07
CA LEU A 19 -15.85 3.40 -5.40
C LEU A 19 -14.83 2.38 -5.94
N ALA A 20 -14.14 2.71 -7.03
CA ALA A 20 -13.00 1.92 -7.49
C ALA A 20 -11.73 2.34 -6.73
N LEU A 21 -10.99 1.37 -6.19
CA LEU A 21 -9.67 1.60 -5.61
C LEU A 21 -8.60 1.51 -6.69
N ARG A 22 -7.70 2.49 -6.75
CA ARG A 22 -6.49 2.39 -7.57
C ARG A 22 -5.33 1.84 -6.75
N ILE A 23 -4.92 0.62 -7.08
CA ILE A 23 -3.82 -0.08 -6.43
C ILE A 23 -2.61 -0.07 -7.35
N CYS A 24 -1.42 0.23 -6.80
CA CYS A 24 -0.17 0.35 -7.55
C CYS A 24 0.96 -0.43 -6.88
N SER A 25 1.97 -0.78 -7.67
CA SER A 25 3.27 -1.27 -7.17
C SER A 25 4.40 -0.49 -7.83
N PHE A 26 5.38 -0.07 -7.04
CA PHE A 26 6.49 0.76 -7.49
C PHE A 26 7.79 0.29 -6.86
N ASN A 27 8.67 -0.32 -7.67
CA ASN A 27 10.06 -0.52 -7.29
C ASN A 27 10.80 0.82 -7.46
N VAL A 28 11.26 1.39 -6.35
CA VAL A 28 12.10 2.60 -6.35
C VAL A 28 13.54 2.15 -6.17
N ARG A 29 14.25 1.99 -7.29
CA ARG A 29 15.62 1.47 -7.31
C ARG A 29 16.48 2.02 -6.17
N SER A 30 16.95 1.17 -5.28
CA SER A 30 17.82 1.53 -4.14
C SER A 30 17.32 2.74 -3.36
N PHE A 31 16.09 2.67 -2.85
CA PHE A 31 15.49 3.74 -2.07
C PHE A 31 16.08 3.79 -0.66
N GLY A 32 17.20 4.48 -0.53
CA GLY A 32 17.90 4.75 0.73
C GLY A 32 18.18 6.24 0.93
N GLU A 33 19.12 6.55 1.82
CA GLU A 33 19.47 7.91 2.23
C GLU A 33 19.82 8.84 1.06
N SER A 34 20.66 8.39 0.12
CA SER A 34 21.05 9.22 -1.05
C SER A 34 19.85 9.64 -1.91
N LYS A 35 18.85 8.78 -2.05
CA LYS A 35 17.62 9.08 -2.81
C LYS A 35 16.64 9.92 -2.00
N GLN A 36 16.64 9.78 -0.68
CA GLN A 36 15.87 10.61 0.24
C GLN A 36 16.36 12.07 0.22
N GLU A 37 17.67 12.28 0.09
CA GLU A 37 18.30 13.61 0.03
C GLU A 37 18.07 14.32 -1.31
N ASP A 38 17.96 13.55 -2.41
CA ASP A 38 17.60 14.06 -3.73
C ASP A 38 16.14 14.56 -3.77
N GLN A 39 15.97 15.88 -3.66
CA GLN A 39 14.64 16.50 -3.67
C GLN A 39 13.89 16.30 -4.99
N ASN A 40 14.58 16.26 -6.14
CA ASN A 40 13.93 16.05 -7.43
C ASN A 40 13.36 14.63 -7.52
N ALA A 41 14.14 13.64 -7.08
CA ALA A 41 13.68 12.26 -7.01
C ALA A 41 12.50 12.12 -6.04
N MET A 42 12.59 12.69 -4.84
CA MET A 42 11.53 12.64 -3.84
C MET A 42 10.24 13.31 -4.32
N ASP A 43 10.32 14.42 -5.04
CA ASP A 43 9.16 15.10 -5.60
C ASP A 43 8.44 14.24 -6.65
N VAL A 44 9.20 13.53 -7.50
CA VAL A 44 8.63 12.58 -8.45
C VAL A 44 8.01 11.39 -7.73
N ILE A 45 8.69 10.81 -6.74
CA ILE A 45 8.18 9.67 -5.94
C ILE A 45 6.85 10.04 -5.27
N VAL A 46 6.78 11.21 -4.62
CA VAL A 46 5.55 11.72 -3.99
C VAL A 46 4.44 11.93 -5.03
N LYS A 47 4.75 12.47 -6.20
CA LYS A 47 3.77 12.62 -7.30
C LYS A 47 3.23 11.27 -7.77
N VAL A 48 4.07 10.24 -7.87
CA VAL A 48 3.64 8.88 -8.23
C VAL A 48 2.73 8.30 -7.15
N ILE A 49 3.14 8.35 -5.88
CA ILE A 49 2.35 7.84 -4.73
C ILE A 49 0.96 8.48 -4.69
N LYS A 50 0.85 9.81 -4.89
CA LYS A 50 -0.41 10.55 -4.86
C LYS A 50 -1.45 10.08 -5.89
N ARG A 51 -1.04 9.35 -6.92
CA ARG A 51 -1.94 8.83 -7.96
C ARG A 51 -2.74 7.63 -7.48
N CYS A 52 -2.30 6.95 -6.44
CA CYS A 52 -2.82 5.65 -5.98
C CYS A 52 -3.60 5.80 -4.65
N ASP A 53 -4.47 4.85 -4.37
CA ASP A 53 -5.20 4.74 -3.10
C ASP A 53 -4.50 3.79 -2.13
N ILE A 54 -3.90 2.73 -2.68
CA ILE A 54 -2.91 1.86 -2.04
C ILE A 54 -1.72 1.75 -2.99
N ILE A 55 -0.50 1.91 -2.48
CA ILE A 55 0.72 1.69 -3.26
C ILE A 55 1.71 0.84 -2.46
N LEU A 56 2.19 -0.23 -3.08
CA LEU A 56 3.38 -0.94 -2.65
C LEU A 56 4.63 -0.19 -3.14
N VAL A 57 5.54 0.12 -2.23
CA VAL A 57 6.88 0.62 -2.51
C VAL A 57 7.90 -0.46 -2.14
N MET A 58 8.79 -0.77 -3.08
CA MET A 58 9.83 -1.82 -2.95
C MET A 58 11.23 -1.22 -3.04
N GLU A 59 12.25 -2.03 -2.71
CA GLU A 59 13.67 -1.64 -2.63
C GLU A 59 13.98 -0.53 -1.61
N ILE A 60 13.23 -0.48 -0.50
CA ILE A 60 13.55 0.43 0.61
C ILE A 60 14.77 -0.13 1.35
N LYS A 61 15.89 0.59 1.32
CA LYS A 61 17.19 0.16 1.89
C LYS A 61 17.58 0.92 3.16
N ASP A 62 16.64 1.62 3.76
CA ASP A 62 16.88 2.51 4.90
C ASP A 62 16.92 1.75 6.23
N SER A 63 18.12 1.64 6.82
CA SER A 63 18.30 0.99 8.12
C SER A 63 17.76 1.80 9.30
N ASN A 64 17.53 3.10 9.11
CA ASN A 64 17.10 4.02 10.18
C ASN A 64 15.58 4.22 10.20
N ASN A 65 14.82 3.58 9.30
CA ASN A 65 13.36 3.68 9.19
C ASN A 65 12.82 5.13 9.08
N ARG A 66 13.55 6.04 8.43
CA ARG A 66 13.20 7.44 8.19
C ARG A 66 12.41 7.68 6.91
N ILE A 67 12.56 6.84 5.89
CA ILE A 67 11.91 7.04 4.58
C ILE A 67 10.38 7.15 4.69
N CYS A 68 9.71 6.20 5.35
CA CYS A 68 8.26 6.24 5.47
C CYS A 68 7.76 7.43 6.30
N PRO A 69 8.36 7.78 7.46
CA PRO A 69 8.06 9.04 8.16
C PRO A 69 8.18 10.29 7.28
N ILE A 70 9.25 10.41 6.49
CA ILE A 70 9.46 11.55 5.58
C ILE A 70 8.41 11.56 4.47
N LEU A 71 8.05 10.40 3.93
CA LEU A 71 6.95 10.29 2.96
C LEU A 71 5.62 10.72 3.59
N MET A 72 5.32 10.32 4.82
CA MET A 72 4.10 10.75 5.52
C MET A 72 4.07 12.27 5.68
N GLU A 73 5.19 12.87 6.09
CA GLU A 73 5.29 14.33 6.19
C GLU A 73 5.02 15.00 4.82
N LYS A 74 5.72 14.59 3.75
CA LYS A 74 5.55 15.18 2.41
C LYS A 74 4.15 14.95 1.82
N LEU A 75 3.53 13.79 2.07
CA LEU A 75 2.21 13.44 1.56
C LEU A 75 1.09 14.19 2.29
N ASN A 76 1.22 14.33 3.62
CA ASN A 76 0.18 14.90 4.47
C ASN A 76 0.29 16.41 4.67
N ARG A 77 1.48 17.03 4.50
CA ARG A 77 1.66 18.49 4.70
C ARG A 77 0.75 19.37 3.83
N ASN A 78 0.56 18.98 2.57
CA ASN A 78 -0.26 19.71 1.59
C ASN A 78 -1.36 18.82 1.00
N SER A 79 -1.88 17.89 1.79
CA SER A 79 -2.94 17.01 1.31
C SER A 79 -4.23 17.81 1.08
N ARG A 80 -5.03 17.40 0.09
CA ARG A 80 -6.38 17.97 -0.08
C ARG A 80 -7.19 17.67 1.18
N ARG A 81 -8.07 18.58 1.57
CA ARG A 81 -8.92 18.45 2.76
C ARG A 81 -9.57 17.06 2.82
N GLY A 82 -9.33 16.34 3.91
CA GLY A 82 -9.87 15.00 4.15
C GLY A 82 -9.11 13.84 3.48
N ILE A 83 -7.89 14.06 2.98
CA ILE A 83 -6.97 13.00 2.59
C ILE A 83 -5.83 12.91 3.60
N THR A 84 -5.73 11.77 4.28
CA THR A 84 -4.60 11.41 5.13
C THR A 84 -4.01 10.11 4.62
N TYR A 85 -2.70 10.08 4.43
CA TYR A 85 -1.94 8.88 4.14
C TYR A 85 -1.41 8.28 5.45
N ASN A 86 -1.40 6.95 5.49
CA ASN A 86 -0.69 6.15 6.48
C ASN A 86 0.07 5.03 5.77
N TYR A 87 0.86 4.26 6.51
CA TYR A 87 1.67 3.19 5.96
C TYR A 87 1.75 1.98 6.89
N VAL A 88 2.14 0.85 6.31
CA VAL A 88 2.62 -0.32 7.03
C VAL A 88 3.88 -0.80 6.32
N ILE A 89 4.94 -1.07 7.08
CA ILE A 89 6.27 -1.43 6.56
C ILE A 89 6.70 -2.77 7.12
N SER A 90 7.39 -3.55 6.29
CA SER A 90 7.98 -4.83 6.67
C SER A 90 9.24 -4.66 7.51
N SER A 91 9.70 -5.73 8.15
CA SER A 91 11.10 -5.81 8.62
C SER A 91 12.06 -5.79 7.41
N ARG A 92 13.36 -5.61 7.67
CA ARG A 92 14.40 -5.68 6.64
C ARG A 92 14.62 -7.15 6.24
N LEU A 93 14.51 -7.44 4.95
CA LEU A 93 14.53 -8.78 4.35
C LEU A 93 15.67 -8.91 3.34
N GLY A 94 16.22 -10.11 3.18
CA GLY A 94 17.41 -10.37 2.39
C GLY A 94 18.21 -11.50 3.02
N ARG A 95 18.90 -12.35 2.26
CA ARG A 95 19.80 -13.37 2.83
C ARG A 95 21.14 -12.78 3.27
N ASN A 96 21.68 -11.85 2.50
CA ASN A 96 23.02 -11.31 2.70
C ASN A 96 22.99 -9.98 3.48
N THR A 97 24.10 -9.24 3.48
CA THR A 97 24.20 -7.88 4.06
C THR A 97 23.28 -6.88 3.37
N TYR A 98 22.97 -7.12 2.10
CA TYR A 98 21.99 -6.36 1.34
C TYR A 98 20.57 -6.74 1.80
N LYS A 99 19.89 -5.78 2.45
CA LYS A 99 18.51 -5.96 2.90
C LYS A 99 17.60 -4.84 2.36
N GLU A 100 16.36 -5.19 2.10
CA GLU A 100 15.30 -4.32 1.59
C GLU A 100 14.03 -4.42 2.46
N GLN A 101 13.13 -3.46 2.35
CA GLN A 101 11.79 -3.49 2.96
C GLN A 101 10.72 -3.30 1.89
N TYR A 102 9.55 -3.86 2.17
CA TYR A 102 8.30 -3.52 1.52
C TYR A 102 7.56 -2.50 2.37
N ALA A 103 6.97 -1.48 1.75
CA ALA A 103 6.03 -0.60 2.41
C ALA A 103 4.74 -0.47 1.60
N PHE A 104 3.61 -0.61 2.26
CA PHE A 104 2.33 -0.18 1.70
C PHE A 104 2.01 1.21 2.25
N LEU A 105 1.75 2.16 1.37
CA LEU A 105 1.21 3.47 1.72
C LEU A 105 -0.23 3.54 1.21
N TYR A 106 -1.15 4.07 2.01
CA TYR A 106 -2.58 4.04 1.71
C TYR A 106 -3.33 5.24 2.26
N LYS A 107 -4.46 5.58 1.64
CA LYS A 107 -5.36 6.64 2.11
C LYS A 107 -6.32 6.09 3.18
N GLU A 108 -6.22 6.57 4.41
CA GLU A 108 -6.98 6.06 5.57
C GLU A 108 -8.50 6.20 5.41
N LYS A 109 -8.96 7.19 4.64
CA LYS A 109 -10.39 7.37 4.35
C LYS A 109 -10.96 6.22 3.51
N LEU A 110 -10.12 5.54 2.74
CA LEU A 110 -10.54 4.54 1.76
C LEU A 110 -10.36 3.11 2.26
N VAL A 111 -9.30 2.86 3.03
CA VAL A 111 -8.94 1.53 3.53
C VAL A 111 -8.28 1.59 4.91
N SER A 112 -8.35 0.47 5.63
CA SER A 112 -7.59 0.23 6.87
C SER A 112 -6.83 -1.10 6.79
N VAL A 113 -5.74 -1.22 7.55
CA VAL A 113 -4.98 -2.47 7.69
C VAL A 113 -5.55 -3.25 8.88
N LYS A 114 -6.03 -4.48 8.64
CA LYS A 114 -6.51 -5.38 9.70
C LYS A 114 -5.38 -6.17 10.33
N ARG A 115 -4.43 -6.62 9.50
CA ARG A 115 -3.28 -7.44 9.92
C ARG A 115 -2.18 -7.34 8.88
N SER A 116 -0.94 -7.46 9.34
CA SER A 116 0.21 -7.74 8.48
C SER A 116 1.11 -8.79 9.12
N TYR A 117 1.77 -9.60 8.28
CA TYR A 117 2.72 -10.63 8.71
C TYR A 117 3.61 -11.01 7.51
N HIS A 118 4.70 -11.71 7.77
CA HIS A 118 5.51 -12.29 6.71
C HIS A 118 5.05 -13.71 6.42
N TYR A 119 5.09 -14.10 5.16
CA TYR A 119 5.09 -15.52 4.84
C TYR A 119 6.35 -16.13 5.45
N HIS A 120 6.18 -17.24 6.15
CA HIS A 120 7.28 -17.99 6.73
C HIS A 120 7.24 -19.42 6.20
N ASP A 121 8.41 -19.90 5.77
CA ASP A 121 8.73 -21.24 5.29
C ASP A 121 9.13 -22.17 6.44
N TYR A 122 8.31 -22.19 7.50
CA TYR A 122 8.61 -22.95 8.73
C TYR A 122 8.10 -24.41 8.71
N GLN A 123 7.66 -24.95 7.57
CA GLN A 123 7.17 -26.33 7.51
C GLN A 123 8.31 -27.31 7.19
N ASP A 124 8.24 -28.52 7.76
CA ASP A 124 9.21 -29.58 7.49
C ASP A 124 9.21 -29.94 6.00
N GLY A 125 10.35 -29.73 5.34
CA GLY A 125 10.52 -29.96 3.91
C GLY A 125 10.36 -28.70 3.04
N ASP A 126 10.01 -27.55 3.63
CA ASP A 126 10.04 -26.28 2.91
C ASP A 126 11.49 -25.96 2.50
N ALA A 127 11.66 -25.60 1.23
CA ALA A 127 12.89 -24.98 0.78
C ALA A 127 12.84 -23.49 1.08
N ASP A 128 13.93 -22.90 1.59
CA ASP A 128 14.10 -21.45 1.60
C ASP A 128 14.18 -20.96 0.15
N VAL A 129 13.04 -20.53 -0.38
CA VAL A 129 12.86 -20.15 -1.79
C VAL A 129 12.88 -18.64 -2.01
N PHE A 130 12.63 -17.83 -0.98
CA PHE A 130 12.55 -16.38 -1.13
C PHE A 130 13.77 -15.68 -0.54
N SER A 131 14.45 -14.87 -1.34
CA SER A 131 15.49 -13.99 -0.79
C SER A 131 14.91 -12.87 0.09
N ARG A 132 13.65 -12.51 -0.13
CA ARG A 132 12.87 -11.52 0.64
C ARG A 132 11.47 -12.08 0.79
N GLU A 133 11.15 -12.50 2.00
CA GLU A 133 9.90 -13.14 2.38
C GLU A 133 8.70 -12.23 2.02
N PRO A 134 7.63 -12.78 1.40
CA PRO A 134 6.45 -11.98 1.08
C PRO A 134 5.83 -11.28 2.29
N PHE A 135 5.58 -9.97 2.19
CA PHE A 135 4.97 -9.18 3.26
C PHE A 135 3.44 -9.07 3.11
N VAL A 136 2.73 -10.02 3.71
CA VAL A 136 1.28 -10.18 3.59
C VAL A 136 0.54 -9.08 4.34
N VAL A 137 -0.30 -8.31 3.65
CA VAL A 137 -1.11 -7.24 4.27
C VAL A 137 -2.59 -7.41 3.95
N TRP A 138 -3.41 -7.49 5.00
CA TRP A 138 -4.86 -7.59 4.93
C TRP A 138 -5.49 -6.20 5.04
N PHE A 139 -6.11 -5.75 3.96
CA PHE A 139 -6.86 -4.50 3.89
C PHE A 139 -8.36 -4.72 4.03
N GLN A 140 -9.02 -3.77 4.67
CA GLN A 140 -10.47 -3.62 4.64
C GLN A 140 -10.83 -2.36 3.82
N SER A 141 -11.85 -2.44 2.98
CA SER A 141 -12.40 -1.28 2.28
C SER A 141 -13.93 -1.27 2.34
N PRO A 142 -14.54 -0.35 3.09
CA PRO A 142 -15.99 -0.29 3.22
C PRO A 142 -16.69 0.23 1.96
N HIS A 143 -15.96 0.81 1.00
CA HIS A 143 -16.51 1.53 -0.15
C HIS A 143 -16.51 0.72 -1.47
N THR A 144 -15.82 -0.42 -1.51
CA THR A 144 -15.73 -1.33 -2.67
C THR A 144 -16.69 -2.50 -2.55
N ALA A 145 -16.92 -3.27 -3.63
CA ALA A 145 -17.65 -4.54 -3.55
C ALA A 145 -16.91 -5.58 -2.68
N VAL A 146 -15.59 -5.71 -2.86
CA VAL A 146 -14.73 -6.57 -2.03
C VAL A 146 -14.38 -5.82 -0.75
N LYS A 147 -14.92 -6.24 0.39
CA LYS A 147 -14.76 -5.54 1.68
C LYS A 147 -13.47 -5.90 2.42
N ASP A 148 -12.96 -7.09 2.20
CA ASP A 148 -11.77 -7.64 2.85
C ASP A 148 -10.92 -8.31 1.76
N PHE A 149 -9.66 -7.90 1.63
CA PHE A 149 -8.74 -8.48 0.66
C PHE A 149 -7.30 -8.44 1.16
N VAL A 150 -6.47 -9.34 0.63
CA VAL A 150 -5.06 -9.47 1.00
C VAL A 150 -4.21 -9.13 -0.22
N ILE A 151 -3.16 -8.34 0.00
CA ILE A 151 -2.12 -8.08 -1.01
C ILE A 151 -0.82 -8.73 -0.52
N ILE A 152 -0.20 -9.51 -1.41
CA ILE A 152 1.06 -10.23 -1.15
C ILE A 152 2.11 -9.72 -2.15
N PRO A 153 3.04 -8.86 -1.73
CA PRO A 153 4.11 -8.37 -2.58
C PRO A 153 5.22 -9.41 -2.71
N LEU A 154 5.86 -9.45 -3.88
CA LEU A 154 7.07 -10.23 -4.10
C LEU A 154 8.02 -9.46 -5.03
N HIS A 155 9.22 -9.18 -4.53
CA HIS A 155 10.37 -8.72 -5.31
C HIS A 155 11.35 -9.88 -5.48
N THR A 156 11.28 -10.57 -6.63
CA THR A 156 12.10 -11.76 -6.90
C THR A 156 13.58 -11.39 -7.10
N THR A 157 14.47 -12.33 -6.79
CA THR A 157 15.85 -12.24 -7.26
C THR A 157 15.84 -12.67 -8.74
N PRO A 158 16.42 -11.88 -9.66
CA PRO A 158 16.47 -12.23 -11.08
C PRO A 158 17.16 -13.56 -11.36
#